data_AF-A0A7S0Y3H9-F1
#
_entry.id   AF-A0A7S0Y3H9-F1
#
_cell.length_a   1.000
_cell.length_b   1.000
_cell.length_c   1.000
_cell.angle_alpha   90.00
_cell.angle_beta   90.00
_cell.angle_gamma   90.00
#
_symmetry.space_group_name_H-M   'P 1'
#
loop_
_entity.id
_entity.type
_entity.pdbx_description
1 polymer ?
#
loop_
_entity_poly.entity_id
_entity_poly.type
_entity_poly.pdbx_seq_one_letter_code
_entity_poly.pdbx_strand_id
1 'polypeptide(L)'
;GDIYVVDKDGKRLLDGLAGLWSVNLGYNQPRLVAAAAKQMEELPYYHNFWNQGHDRVYEFAERLSNFIPREVGKVAFTSGGSDANDTAVKVAWYYSNTQGATQKKKVIARGKAYHGVTAVAASLSGLPGLHKSFGGTADAADMP
;
A
#
# COMPACT_ATOMS: atom_id res chain seq x y z
N GLY A 1 4.47 4.06 22.78
CA GLY A 1 3.00 3.96 22.69
C GLY A 1 2.55 2.76 23.45
N ASP A 2 1.26 2.71 23.74
CA ASP A 2 0.67 1.55 24.40
C ASP A 2 0.62 0.37 23.41
N ILE A 3 0.70 -0.86 23.91
CA ILE A 3 0.55 -2.11 23.12
C ILE A 3 -0.81 -2.77 23.40
N TYR A 4 -1.67 -2.08 24.15
CA TYR A 4 -2.98 -2.56 24.52
C TYR A 4 -4.07 -1.73 23.86
N VAL A 5 -5.19 -2.38 23.59
CA VAL A 5 -6.45 -1.76 23.20
C VAL A 5 -7.49 -1.96 24.31
N VAL A 6 -8.48 -1.07 24.36
CA VAL A 6 -9.57 -1.14 25.34
C VAL A 6 -10.86 -1.35 24.56
N ASP A 7 -11.61 -2.40 24.89
CA ASP A 7 -12.91 -2.64 24.27
C ASP A 7 -14.01 -1.75 24.88
N LYS A 8 -15.23 -1.88 24.34
CA LYS A 8 -16.39 -1.09 24.78
C LYS A 8 -16.77 -1.29 26.25
N ASP A 9 -16.35 -2.39 26.87
CA ASP A 9 -16.66 -2.75 28.26
C ASP A 9 -15.51 -2.36 29.21
N GLY A 10 -14.48 -1.66 28.70
CA GLY A 10 -13.32 -1.22 29.46
C GLY A 10 -12.26 -2.31 29.66
N LYS A 11 -12.39 -3.47 29.01
CA LYS A 11 -11.41 -4.54 29.13
C LYS A 11 -10.18 -4.20 28.31
N ARG A 12 -9.02 -4.26 28.97
CA ARG A 12 -7.71 -4.05 28.35
C ARG A 12 -7.21 -5.35 27.73
N LEU A 13 -6.87 -5.31 26.44
CA LEU A 13 -6.45 -6.45 25.62
C LEU A 13 -5.06 -6.17 25.06
N LEU A 14 -4.14 -7.12 25.21
CA LEU A 14 -2.84 -7.05 24.53
C LEU A 14 -3.07 -7.29 23.04
N ASP A 15 -2.61 -6.37 22.20
CA ASP A 15 -2.59 -6.57 20.76
C ASP A 15 -1.25 -7.19 20.32
N GLY A 16 -1.30 -8.48 19.98
CA GLY A 16 -0.14 -9.24 19.53
C GLY A 16 0.20 -9.09 18.04
N LEU A 17 -0.59 -8.35 17.27
CA LEU A 17 -0.46 -8.24 15.80
C LEU A 17 -0.20 -6.81 15.30
N ALA A 18 -0.14 -5.82 16.20
CA ALA A 18 -0.06 -4.41 15.84
C ALA A 18 -1.20 -4.00 14.87
N GLY A 19 -2.43 -4.36 15.24
CA GLY A 19 -3.64 -4.29 14.44
C GLY A 19 -3.61 -5.34 13.33
N LEU A 20 -3.37 -4.88 12.10
CA LEU A 20 -3.09 -5.73 10.95
C LEU A 20 -1.69 -5.38 10.43
N TRP A 21 -0.67 -5.62 11.25
CA TRP A 21 0.74 -5.39 10.91
C TRP A 21 1.10 -3.92 10.61
N SER A 22 0.37 -2.97 11.21
CA SER A 22 0.44 -1.54 10.82
C SER A 22 0.79 -0.59 11.96
N VAL A 23 0.48 -0.94 13.22
CA VAL A 23 0.70 -0.08 14.39
C VAL A 23 2.11 -0.30 14.98
N ASN A 24 3.14 -0.24 14.15
CA ASN A 24 4.51 -0.65 14.52
C ASN A 24 5.15 0.18 15.65
N LEU A 25 4.66 1.39 15.89
CA LEU A 25 5.16 2.26 16.96
C LEU A 25 4.38 2.07 18.28
N GLY A 26 3.30 1.29 18.27
CA GLY A 26 2.31 1.21 19.36
C GLY A 26 1.27 2.34 19.29
N TYR A 27 0.16 2.16 19.98
CA TYR A 27 -1.00 3.05 20.01
C TYR A 27 -0.72 4.38 20.72
N ASN A 28 -1.57 5.37 20.45
CA ASN A 28 -1.62 6.68 21.14
C ASN A 28 -0.28 7.45 21.17
N GLN A 29 0.40 7.55 20.03
CA GLN A 29 1.67 8.28 19.91
C GLN A 29 1.44 9.80 19.89
N PRO A 30 1.81 10.56 20.95
CA PRO A 30 1.55 12.00 20.98
C PRO A 30 2.23 12.75 19.83
N ARG A 31 3.44 12.31 19.43
CA ARG A 31 4.16 12.90 18.29
C ARG A 31 3.44 12.75 16.95
N LEU A 32 2.75 11.63 16.72
CA LEU A 32 2.03 11.39 15.46
C LEU A 32 0.73 12.18 15.44
N VAL A 33 0.02 12.23 16.57
CA VAL A 33 -1.18 13.04 16.73
C VAL A 33 -0.86 14.51 16.50
N ALA A 34 0.18 15.04 17.14
CA ALA A 34 0.59 16.44 16.97
C ALA A 34 1.00 16.76 15.53
N ALA A 35 1.74 15.87 14.87
CA ALA A 35 2.14 16.06 13.47
C ALA A 35 0.94 16.07 12.52
N ALA A 36 -0.02 15.15 12.71
CA ALA A 36 -1.23 15.10 11.92
C ALA A 36 -2.12 16.33 12.15
N ALA A 37 -2.34 16.73 13.41
CA ALA A 37 -3.14 17.90 13.76
C ALA A 37 -2.55 19.17 13.12
N LYS A 38 -1.25 19.40 13.28
CA LYS A 38 -0.55 20.54 12.67
C LYS A 38 -0.73 20.58 11.15
N GLN A 39 -0.55 19.44 10.47
CA GLN A 39 -0.71 19.41 9.01
C GLN A 39 -2.16 19.66 8.58
N MET A 40 -3.15 19.16 9.33
CA MET A 40 -4.57 19.41 9.04
C MET A 40 -4.97 20.87 9.24
N GLU A 41 -4.35 21.56 10.21
CA GLU A 41 -4.52 23.01 10.41
C GLU A 41 -3.86 23.84 9.30
N GLU A 42 -2.70 23.40 8.81
CA GLU A 42 -1.91 24.11 7.78
C GLU A 42 -2.47 23.90 6.36
N LEU A 43 -2.64 22.64 5.95
CA LEU A 43 -3.20 22.25 4.66
C LEU A 43 -3.75 20.82 4.75
N PRO A 44 -5.08 20.64 4.93
CA PRO A 44 -5.68 19.32 5.10
C PRO A 44 -5.68 18.50 3.81
N TYR A 45 -5.79 19.15 2.64
CA TYR A 45 -5.74 18.48 1.34
C TYR A 45 -5.48 19.46 0.19
N TYR A 46 -4.61 19.05 -0.74
CA TYR A 46 -4.54 19.54 -2.12
C TYR A 46 -4.03 18.39 -3.00
N HIS A 47 -4.29 18.44 -4.30
CA HIS A 47 -3.87 17.35 -5.19
C HIS A 47 -2.37 17.39 -5.52
N ASN A 48 -1.82 16.23 -5.91
CA ASN A 48 -0.44 16.11 -6.44
C ASN A 48 -0.40 15.88 -7.97
N PHE A 49 -1.46 16.25 -8.70
CA PHE A 49 -1.49 16.21 -10.16
C PHE A 49 -0.73 17.39 -10.79
N TRP A 50 -0.32 17.23 -12.05
CA TRP A 50 0.30 18.29 -12.87
C TRP A 50 1.48 19.01 -12.21
N ASN A 51 2.40 18.23 -11.64
CA ASN A 51 3.59 18.72 -10.98
C ASN A 51 3.32 19.67 -9.80
N GLN A 52 2.10 19.64 -9.25
CA GLN A 52 1.78 20.26 -7.97
C GLN A 52 2.14 19.30 -6.82
N GLY A 53 2.40 19.88 -5.66
CA GLY A 53 2.67 19.15 -4.43
C GLY A 53 2.80 20.10 -3.24
N HIS A 54 3.20 19.55 -2.11
CA HIS A 54 3.39 20.27 -0.86
C HIS A 54 4.64 19.75 -0.14
N ASP A 55 5.22 20.55 0.76
CA ASP A 55 6.53 20.25 1.36
C ASP A 55 6.59 18.86 2.00
N ARG A 56 5.52 18.44 2.71
CA ARG A 56 5.48 17.10 3.36
C ARG A 56 5.60 15.93 2.39
N VAL A 57 5.06 16.02 1.18
CA VAL A 57 5.18 14.90 0.22
C VAL A 57 6.60 14.83 -0.34
N TYR A 58 7.25 15.97 -0.56
CA TYR A 58 8.64 16.04 -1.02
C TYR A 58 9.63 15.58 0.06
N GLU A 59 9.49 16.10 1.28
CA GLU A 59 10.29 15.69 2.44
C GLU A 59 10.17 14.18 2.69
N PHE A 60 8.95 13.62 2.58
CA PHE A 60 8.76 12.19 2.80
C PHE A 60 9.36 11.34 1.67
N ALA A 61 9.21 11.76 0.41
CA ALA A 61 9.82 11.06 -0.73
C ALA A 61 11.36 11.06 -0.63
N GLU A 62 11.97 12.19 -0.26
CA GLU A 62 13.41 12.30 -0.03
C GLU A 62 13.86 11.38 1.12
N ARG A 63 13.14 11.38 2.24
CA ARG A 63 13.46 10.50 3.36
C ARG A 63 13.36 9.02 3.00
N LEU A 64 12.33 8.63 2.25
CA LEU A 64 12.17 7.27 1.75
C LEU A 64 13.31 6.85 0.82
N SER A 65 13.85 7.79 0.03
CA SER A 65 14.98 7.52 -0.88
C SER A 65 16.23 6.98 -0.16
N ASN A 66 16.38 7.27 1.13
CA ASN A 66 17.49 6.76 1.93
C ASN A 66 17.35 5.28 2.34
N PHE A 67 16.15 4.69 2.19
CA PHE A 67 15.86 3.30 2.56
C PHE A 67 15.69 2.37 1.37
N ILE A 68 15.59 2.92 0.16
CA ILE A 68 15.48 2.15 -1.08
C ILE A 68 16.84 2.10 -1.79
N PRO A 69 17.18 1.01 -2.51
CA PRO A 69 18.39 0.95 -3.31
C PRO A 69 18.45 2.13 -4.29
N ARG A 70 19.64 2.72 -4.48
CA ARG A 70 19.82 3.92 -5.32
C ARG A 70 19.42 3.68 -6.78
N GLU A 71 19.40 2.42 -7.21
CA GLU A 71 18.95 2.03 -8.55
C GLU A 71 17.41 2.13 -8.72
N VAL A 72 16.64 2.30 -7.63
CA VAL A 72 15.18 2.43 -7.67
C VAL A 72 14.79 3.89 -7.84
N GLY A 73 14.31 4.23 -9.03
CA GLY A 73 13.93 5.57 -9.43
C GLY A 73 12.51 5.93 -9.00
N LYS A 74 12.40 6.97 -8.15
CA LYS A 74 11.16 7.69 -7.77
C LYS A 74 10.18 6.93 -6.87
N VAL A 75 9.41 7.70 -6.11
CA VAL A 75 8.34 7.22 -5.21
C VAL A 75 6.99 7.69 -5.75
N ALA A 76 6.03 6.78 -5.87
CA ALA A 76 4.64 7.07 -6.16
C ALA A 76 3.78 6.70 -4.94
N PHE A 77 3.03 7.65 -4.40
CA PHE A 77 2.20 7.45 -3.22
C PHE A 77 0.81 6.93 -3.57
N THR A 78 0.31 6.01 -2.74
CA THR A 78 -1.06 5.47 -2.81
C THR A 78 -1.67 5.43 -1.41
N SER A 79 -2.97 5.14 -1.32
CA SER A 79 -3.69 5.08 -0.04
C SER A 79 -3.49 3.76 0.71
N GLY A 80 -2.96 2.72 0.05
CA GLY A 80 -2.75 1.41 0.66
C GLY A 80 -2.08 0.39 -0.27
N GLY A 81 -1.86 -0.81 0.27
CA GLY A 81 -1.13 -1.89 -0.43
C GLY A 81 -1.83 -2.40 -1.69
N SER A 82 -3.16 -2.48 -1.71
CA SER A 82 -3.94 -2.90 -2.88
C SER A 82 -3.70 -1.94 -4.07
N ASP A 83 -3.88 -0.63 -3.85
CA ASP A 83 -3.68 0.41 -4.85
C ASP A 83 -2.22 0.50 -5.31
N ALA A 84 -1.28 0.23 -4.39
CA ALA A 84 0.14 0.16 -4.71
C ALA A 84 0.43 -0.98 -5.69
N ASN A 85 -0.15 -2.17 -5.48
CA ASN A 85 0.03 -3.31 -6.37
C ASN A 85 -0.65 -3.11 -7.73
N ASP A 86 -1.86 -2.55 -7.78
CA ASP A 86 -2.50 -2.17 -9.04
C ASP A 86 -1.64 -1.17 -9.83
N THR A 87 -1.07 -0.18 -9.13
CA THR A 87 -0.16 0.81 -9.73
C THR A 87 1.12 0.15 -10.24
N ALA A 88 1.73 -0.75 -9.47
CA ALA A 88 2.94 -1.48 -9.86
C ALA A 88 2.72 -2.32 -11.13
N VAL A 89 1.59 -3.04 -11.22
CA VAL A 89 1.23 -3.81 -12.41
C VAL A 89 1.03 -2.90 -13.62
N LYS A 90 0.34 -1.76 -13.46
CA LYS A 90 0.17 -0.77 -14.52
C LYS A 90 1.50 -0.23 -15.03
N VAL A 91 2.44 0.09 -14.12
CA VAL A 91 3.78 0.54 -14.48
C VAL A 91 4.56 -0.55 -15.24
N ALA A 92 4.50 -1.81 -14.79
CA ALA A 92 5.17 -2.92 -15.47
C ALA A 92 4.62 -3.17 -16.89
N TRP A 93 3.29 -3.08 -17.06
CA TRP A 93 2.65 -3.17 -18.37
C TRP A 93 3.00 -1.99 -19.27
N TYR A 94 2.99 -0.77 -18.72
CA TYR A 94 3.37 0.44 -19.44
C TYR A 94 4.82 0.34 -19.91
N TYR A 95 5.75 -0.03 -19.03
CA TYR A 95 7.15 -0.28 -19.37
C TYR A 95 7.29 -1.31 -20.49
N SER A 96 6.61 -2.45 -20.39
CA SER A 96 6.68 -3.48 -21.45
C SER A 96 6.19 -2.95 -22.80
N ASN A 97 5.16 -2.09 -22.81
CA ASN A 97 4.68 -1.43 -24.03
C ASN A 97 5.69 -0.45 -24.61
N THR A 98 6.35 0.36 -23.78
CA THR A 98 7.37 1.32 -24.27
C THR A 98 8.60 0.62 -24.83
N GLN A 99 8.86 -0.62 -24.42
CA GLN A 99 9.90 -1.48 -24.98
C GLN A 99 9.44 -2.28 -26.22
N GLY A 100 8.22 -2.03 -26.74
CA GLY A 100 7.66 -2.76 -27.89
C GLY A 100 7.15 -4.18 -27.58
N ALA A 101 7.30 -4.65 -26.34
CA ALA A 101 6.85 -5.97 -25.89
C ALA A 101 5.38 -5.97 -25.47
N THR A 102 4.48 -5.57 -26.37
CA THR A 102 3.05 -5.36 -26.09
C THR A 102 2.29 -6.61 -25.63
N GLN A 103 2.79 -7.80 -25.98
CA GLN A 103 2.23 -9.08 -25.54
C GLN A 103 2.72 -9.52 -24.15
N LYS A 104 3.73 -8.85 -23.57
CA LYS A 104 4.31 -9.19 -22.27
C LYS A 104 3.45 -8.61 -21.14
N LYS A 105 2.36 -9.31 -20.80
CA LYS A 105 1.35 -8.85 -19.83
C LYS A 105 1.10 -9.80 -18.64
N LYS A 106 1.49 -11.06 -18.75
CA LYS A 106 1.29 -12.04 -17.69
C LYS A 106 2.05 -11.62 -16.43
N VAL A 107 1.37 -11.67 -15.29
CA VAL A 107 1.96 -11.50 -13.96
C VAL A 107 1.85 -12.85 -13.25
N ILE A 108 2.96 -13.33 -12.70
CA ILE A 108 3.02 -14.60 -12.00
C ILE A 108 2.92 -14.31 -10.50
N ALA A 109 1.98 -14.95 -9.83
CA ALA A 109 1.80 -14.89 -8.39
C ALA A 109 1.95 -16.28 -7.75
N ARG A 110 1.77 -16.38 -6.43
CA ARG A 110 1.95 -17.62 -5.68
C ARG A 110 0.68 -17.99 -4.91
N GLY A 111 0.42 -19.29 -4.79
CA GLY A 111 -0.59 -19.81 -3.87
C GLY A 111 -0.38 -19.30 -2.44
N LYS A 112 -1.48 -19.02 -1.74
CA LYS A 112 -1.52 -18.48 -0.36
C LYS A 112 -0.93 -17.07 -0.19
N ALA A 113 -0.53 -16.38 -1.26
CA ALA A 113 -0.06 -15.00 -1.16
C ALA A 113 -1.22 -14.01 -0.93
N TYR A 114 -0.92 -12.86 -0.31
CA TYR A 114 -1.84 -11.74 -0.17
C TYR A 114 -1.21 -10.50 -0.79
N HIS A 115 -1.88 -9.95 -1.80
CA HIS A 115 -1.48 -8.74 -2.51
C HIS A 115 -2.53 -7.62 -2.40
N GLY A 116 -3.71 -7.89 -1.87
CA GLY A 116 -4.75 -6.89 -1.65
C GLY A 116 -6.10 -7.33 -2.18
N VAL A 117 -7.02 -6.38 -2.29
CA VAL A 117 -8.45 -6.65 -2.57
C VAL A 117 -9.04 -5.80 -3.71
N THR A 118 -8.26 -4.93 -4.34
CA THR A 118 -8.60 -4.35 -5.65
C THR A 118 -8.63 -5.43 -6.72
N ALA A 119 -9.29 -5.20 -7.85
CA ALA A 119 -9.50 -6.24 -8.85
C ALA A 119 -8.18 -6.92 -9.30
N VAL A 120 -7.13 -6.15 -9.59
CA VAL A 120 -5.82 -6.70 -10.01
C VAL A 120 -5.09 -7.33 -8.82
N ALA A 121 -4.99 -6.64 -7.68
CA ALA A 121 -4.35 -7.19 -6.49
C ALA A 121 -5.00 -8.47 -5.95
N ALA A 122 -6.33 -8.57 -6.04
CA ALA A 122 -7.09 -9.77 -5.69
C ALA A 122 -6.74 -10.93 -6.64
N SER A 123 -6.55 -10.66 -7.94
CA SER A 123 -6.03 -11.66 -8.91
C SER A 123 -4.71 -12.25 -8.52
N LEU A 124 -3.83 -11.40 -8.01
CA LEU A 124 -2.50 -11.82 -7.60
C LEU A 124 -2.52 -12.50 -6.22
N SER A 125 -3.60 -12.39 -5.45
CA SER A 125 -3.72 -13.00 -4.13
C SER A 125 -4.15 -14.46 -4.24
N GLY A 126 -3.34 -15.40 -3.76
CA GLY A 126 -3.65 -16.84 -3.77
C GLY A 126 -4.57 -17.31 -2.64
N LEU A 127 -5.54 -16.50 -2.22
CA LEU A 127 -6.50 -16.81 -1.15
C LEU A 127 -7.90 -17.04 -1.74
N PRO A 128 -8.47 -18.26 -1.68
CA PRO A 128 -9.73 -18.59 -2.37
C PRO A 128 -10.92 -17.68 -2.03
N GLY A 129 -10.96 -17.15 -0.80
CA GLY A 129 -12.00 -16.22 -0.36
C GLY A 129 -12.06 -14.91 -1.15
N LEU A 130 -10.97 -14.52 -1.81
CA LEU A 130 -10.89 -13.32 -2.64
C LEU A 130 -11.34 -13.57 -4.08
N HIS A 131 -11.65 -14.81 -4.48
CA HIS A 131 -11.97 -15.19 -5.87
C HIS A 131 -13.36 -15.80 -6.04
N LYS A 132 -13.80 -16.65 -5.10
CA LYS A 132 -14.90 -17.62 -5.25
C LYS A 132 -16.22 -17.07 -5.81
N SER A 133 -16.53 -15.80 -5.56
CA SER A 133 -17.78 -15.14 -6.00
C SER A 133 -17.57 -13.98 -6.97
N PHE A 134 -16.33 -13.72 -7.40
CA PHE A 134 -15.96 -12.57 -8.22
C PHE A 134 -15.66 -12.93 -9.68
N GLY A 135 -15.94 -14.17 -10.10
CA GLY A 135 -15.86 -14.59 -11.51
C GLY A 135 -14.45 -14.88 -12.04
N GLY A 136 -13.48 -15.07 -11.15
CA GLY A 136 -12.07 -15.22 -11.55
C GLY A 136 -11.44 -13.85 -11.76
N THR A 137 -10.43 -13.55 -10.96
CA THR A 137 -9.71 -12.29 -10.96
C THR A 137 -8.56 -12.37 -11.98
N ALA A 138 -8.47 -11.37 -12.88
CA ALA A 138 -7.55 -11.22 -14.04
C ALA A 138 -6.38 -12.21 -14.16
N ASP A 139 -6.33 -13.00 -15.25
CA ASP A 139 -5.25 -13.88 -15.76
C ASP A 139 -3.92 -13.93 -14.97
N ALA A 140 -3.98 -14.27 -13.69
CA ALA A 140 -2.82 -14.65 -12.90
C ALA A 140 -2.58 -16.12 -13.21
N ALA A 141 -1.42 -16.42 -13.80
CA ALA A 141 -1.03 -17.80 -13.98
C ALA A 141 -0.71 -18.38 -12.59
N ASP A 142 -1.59 -19.23 -12.08
CA ASP A 142 -1.34 -20.03 -10.88
C ASP A 142 -0.18 -21.00 -11.19
N MET A 143 0.90 -20.88 -10.42
CA MET A 143 1.92 -21.92 -10.28
C MET A 143 1.60 -22.72 -9.01
N PRO A 144 1.84 -24.05 -9.01
CA PRO A 144 1.55 -24.93 -7.87
C PRO A 144 2.26 -24.53 -6.57
#